data_AF-A0A3C1B775-F1
#
_entry.id   AF-A0A3C1B775-F1
#
_cell.length_a   1.000
_cell.length_b   1.000
_cell.length_c   1.000
_cell.angle_alpha   90.00
_cell.angle_beta   90.00
_cell.angle_gamma   90.00
#
_symmetry.space_group_name_H-M   'P 1'
#
loop_
_entity.id
_entity.type
_entity.pdbx_description
1 polymer ?
#
loop_
_entity_poly.entity_id
_entity_poly.type
_entity_poly.pdbx_seq_one_letter_code
_entity_poly.pdbx_strand_id
1 'polypeptide(L)'
;MQEVRSVKKAFWMAMLFRWMVRLTVLVLITILCAGALIYYLAAQSLPNYAQNLQFSGAQGSIEIIRDTANVPHIKAESDHDIFFALGFVHAQDRLWQMAMLRRTAQGRLSEVFGAGSLESDKLMRRLDLYSYAADSLQHQTAQAQAALSAYAAGVNARIEHINRAALGRGAPEMFLFDSPFAAWQPTDSLALLKLIGFQQSGHLKEEILRAQVSLILEDSDHVEEILPDTPFHINAKPRSYSSLFTPPFLPTK
;
A
#
# COMPACT_ATOMS: atom_id res chain seq x y z
N MET A 1 -55.33 4.78 47.23
CA MET A 1 -54.28 5.55 46.50
C MET A 1 -53.14 4.70 45.92
N GLN A 2 -52.81 3.52 46.48
CA GLN A 2 -51.73 2.66 45.95
C GLN A 2 -52.06 1.99 44.59
N GLU A 3 -53.31 1.54 44.36
CA GLU A 3 -53.72 0.94 43.08
C GLU A 3 -53.60 1.88 41.88
N VAL A 4 -54.04 3.14 42.02
CA VAL A 4 -53.97 4.13 40.93
C VAL A 4 -52.51 4.46 40.55
N ARG A 5 -51.58 4.40 41.53
CA ARG A 5 -50.13 4.55 41.26
C ARG A 5 -49.53 3.32 40.58
N SER A 6 -50.03 2.12 40.86
CA SER A 6 -49.62 0.85 40.22
C SER A 6 -50.00 0.82 38.74
N VAL A 7 -51.25 1.14 38.40
CA VAL A 7 -51.77 1.12 37.02
C VAL A 7 -51.05 2.15 36.14
N LYS A 8 -50.78 3.37 36.66
CA LYS A 8 -50.00 4.38 35.94
C LYS A 8 -48.56 3.92 35.67
N LYS A 9 -47.90 3.26 36.63
CA LYS A 9 -46.54 2.71 36.43
C LYS A 9 -46.52 1.60 35.37
N ALA A 10 -47.49 0.68 35.39
CA ALA A 10 -47.60 -0.37 34.38
C ALA A 10 -47.84 0.20 32.96
N PHE A 11 -48.68 1.22 32.83
CA PHE A 11 -48.90 1.93 31.57
C PHE A 11 -47.63 2.62 31.04
N TRP A 12 -46.91 3.36 31.90
CA TRP A 12 -45.65 3.99 31.53
C TRP A 12 -44.55 2.96 31.20
N MET A 13 -44.47 1.83 31.93
CA MET A 13 -43.53 0.75 31.61
C MET A 13 -43.84 0.08 30.28
N ALA A 14 -45.11 -0.18 29.95
CA ALA A 14 -45.49 -0.73 28.66
C ALA A 14 -45.23 0.24 27.50
N MET A 15 -45.43 1.55 27.72
CA MET A 15 -45.10 2.58 26.74
C MET A 15 -43.58 2.66 26.51
N LEU A 16 -42.78 2.72 27.58
CA LEU A 16 -41.32 2.72 27.52
C LEU A 16 -40.78 1.47 26.82
N PHE A 17 -41.32 0.28 27.13
CA PHE A 17 -40.94 -0.98 26.48
C PHE A 17 -41.23 -0.96 24.98
N ARG A 18 -42.41 -0.48 24.56
CA ARG A 18 -42.77 -0.36 23.13
C ARG A 18 -41.85 0.62 22.39
N TRP A 19 -41.48 1.73 23.02
CA TRP A 19 -40.53 2.69 22.45
C TRP A 19 -39.10 2.13 22.40
N MET A 20 -38.66 1.39 23.41
CA MET A 20 -37.38 0.70 23.41
C MET A 20 -37.30 -0.33 22.26
N VAL A 21 -38.31 -1.19 22.11
CA VAL A 21 -38.39 -2.17 21.00
C VAL A 21 -38.38 -1.47 19.65
N ARG A 22 -39.16 -0.39 19.47
CA ARG A 22 -39.15 0.40 18.23
C ARG A 22 -37.77 1.00 17.92
N LEU A 23 -37.08 1.51 18.94
CA LEU A 23 -35.75 2.08 18.79
C LEU A 23 -34.71 1.00 18.46
N THR A 24 -34.78 -0.16 19.10
CA THR A 24 -33.93 -1.32 18.76
C THR A 24 -34.18 -1.79 17.33
N VAL A 25 -35.44 -1.95 16.91
CA VAL A 25 -35.79 -2.32 15.53
C VAL A 25 -35.31 -1.27 14.53
N LEU A 26 -35.49 0.01 14.84
CA LEU A 26 -34.98 1.10 14.01
C LEU A 26 -33.46 1.01 13.86
N VAL A 27 -32.72 0.81 14.96
CA VAL A 27 -31.26 0.65 14.95
C VAL A 27 -30.86 -0.55 14.10
N LEU A 28 -31.52 -1.70 14.25
CA LEU A 28 -31.25 -2.89 13.45
C LEU A 28 -31.51 -2.66 11.95
N ILE A 29 -32.62 -1.99 11.60
CA ILE A 29 -32.92 -1.61 10.21
C ILE A 29 -31.87 -0.66 9.67
N THR A 30 -31.46 0.36 10.44
CA THR A 30 -30.41 1.30 10.00
C THR A 30 -29.06 0.61 9.80
N ILE A 31 -28.70 -0.35 10.66
CA ILE A 31 -27.48 -1.14 10.50
C ILE A 31 -27.57 -2.00 9.23
N LEU A 32 -28.71 -2.65 9.00
CA LEU A 32 -28.94 -3.46 7.80
C LEU A 32 -28.87 -2.61 6.52
N CYS A 33 -29.55 -1.47 6.50
CA CYS A 33 -29.53 -0.54 5.37
C CYS A 33 -28.12 0.03 5.13
N ALA A 34 -27.40 0.41 6.19
CA ALA A 34 -26.02 0.87 6.08
C ALA A 34 -25.11 -0.24 5.53
N GLY A 35 -25.23 -1.47 6.03
CA GLY A 35 -24.49 -2.64 5.54
C GLY A 35 -24.78 -2.92 4.06
N ALA A 36 -26.05 -2.88 3.65
CA ALA A 36 -26.45 -3.07 2.26
C ALA A 36 -25.90 -1.96 1.35
N LEU A 37 -25.90 -0.70 1.81
CA LEU A 37 -25.33 0.42 1.06
C LEU A 37 -23.81 0.28 0.92
N ILE A 38 -23.10 -0.08 1.99
CA ILE A 38 -21.66 -0.33 1.96
C ILE A 38 -21.34 -1.46 0.96
N TYR A 39 -22.08 -2.57 1.04
CA TYR A 39 -21.92 -3.68 0.11
C TYR A 39 -22.16 -3.25 -1.35
N TYR A 40 -23.24 -2.49 -1.60
CA TYR A 40 -23.56 -1.99 -2.94
C TYR A 40 -22.44 -1.11 -3.52
N LEU A 41 -21.96 -0.14 -2.74
CA LEU A 41 -20.88 0.77 -3.15
C LEU A 41 -19.54 0.04 -3.36
N ALA A 42 -19.22 -0.92 -2.48
CA ALA A 42 -18.02 -1.75 -2.60
C ALA A 42 -18.09 -2.66 -3.83
N ALA A 43 -19.23 -3.32 -4.06
CA ALA A 43 -19.44 -4.19 -5.21
C ALA A 43 -19.38 -3.43 -6.54
N GLN A 44 -19.80 -2.16 -6.57
CA GLN A 44 -19.69 -1.31 -7.75
C GLN A 44 -18.23 -0.96 -8.12
N SER A 45 -17.30 -1.10 -7.18
CA SER A 45 -15.85 -0.94 -7.45
C SER A 45 -15.23 -2.17 -8.10
N LEU A 46 -15.94 -3.31 -8.15
CA LEU A 46 -15.45 -4.50 -8.82
C LEU A 46 -15.50 -4.29 -10.34
N PRO A 47 -14.38 -4.44 -11.05
CA PRO A 47 -14.36 -4.27 -12.48
C PRO A 47 -15.18 -5.37 -13.17
N ASN A 48 -15.98 -5.00 -14.16
CA ASN A 48 -16.55 -5.96 -15.09
C ASN A 48 -15.52 -6.23 -16.19
N TYR A 49 -15.02 -7.46 -16.25
CA TYR A 49 -13.95 -7.87 -17.16
C TYR A 49 -14.43 -8.24 -18.56
N ALA A 50 -15.71 -8.59 -18.72
CA ALA A 50 -16.27 -9.05 -20.00
C ALA A 50 -16.93 -7.87 -20.74
N GLN A 51 -16.12 -6.95 -21.25
CA GLN A 51 -16.59 -5.75 -21.94
C GLN A 51 -15.77 -5.44 -23.18
N ASN A 52 -16.45 -4.96 -24.22
CA ASN A 52 -15.82 -4.35 -25.39
C ASN A 52 -15.75 -2.84 -25.14
N LEU A 53 -14.54 -2.33 -24.99
CA LEU A 53 -14.27 -0.93 -24.69
C LEU A 53 -13.45 -0.30 -25.83
N GLN A 54 -13.71 0.98 -26.11
CA GLN A 54 -12.94 1.75 -27.08
C GLN A 54 -12.26 2.91 -26.37
N PHE A 55 -10.95 3.04 -26.59
CA PHE A 55 -10.12 4.08 -26.01
C PHE A 55 -9.33 4.77 -27.10
N SER A 56 -9.26 6.11 -27.06
CA SER A 56 -8.52 6.91 -28.04
C SER A 56 -7.01 6.68 -28.01
N GLY A 57 -6.49 6.06 -26.95
CA GLY A 57 -5.07 5.73 -26.81
C GLY A 57 -4.67 4.38 -27.38
N ALA A 58 -5.60 3.48 -27.73
CA ALA A 58 -5.27 2.20 -28.36
C ALA A 58 -5.09 2.38 -29.88
N GLN A 59 -4.06 1.77 -30.46
CA GLN A 59 -3.77 1.86 -31.89
C GLN A 59 -4.42 0.74 -32.70
N GLY A 60 -4.56 -0.44 -32.09
CA GLY A 60 -5.19 -1.61 -32.70
C GLY A 60 -6.14 -2.36 -31.75
N SER A 61 -6.51 -3.57 -32.16
CA SER A 61 -7.35 -4.46 -31.35
C SER A 61 -6.54 -5.11 -30.23
N ILE A 62 -7.09 -5.08 -29.01
CA ILE A 62 -6.47 -5.63 -27.81
C ILE A 62 -7.42 -6.66 -27.22
N GLU A 63 -6.94 -7.88 -27.03
CA GLU A 63 -7.68 -8.95 -26.35
C GLU A 63 -7.06 -9.21 -24.98
N ILE A 64 -7.88 -9.14 -23.93
CA ILE A 64 -7.46 -9.43 -22.55
C ILE A 64 -8.28 -10.63 -22.05
N ILE A 65 -7.62 -11.76 -21.87
CA ILE A 65 -8.23 -13.00 -21.38
C ILE A 65 -7.75 -13.22 -19.95
N ARG A 66 -8.67 -13.45 -19.02
CA ARG A 66 -8.31 -13.82 -17.64
C ARG A 66 -8.50 -15.32 -17.43
N ASP A 67 -7.53 -15.95 -16.77
CA ASP A 67 -7.63 -17.35 -16.38
C ASP A 67 -8.53 -17.54 -15.13
N THR A 68 -8.63 -18.77 -14.63
CA THR A 68 -9.43 -19.10 -13.44
C THR A 68 -8.90 -18.48 -12.15
N ALA A 69 -7.63 -18.07 -12.13
CA ALA A 69 -7.01 -17.33 -11.02
C ALA A 69 -7.09 -15.80 -11.23
N ASN A 70 -7.83 -15.33 -12.25
CA ASN A 70 -7.92 -13.94 -12.68
C ASN A 70 -6.58 -13.32 -13.14
N VAL A 71 -5.62 -14.13 -13.55
CA VAL A 71 -4.37 -13.64 -14.15
C VAL A 71 -4.67 -13.15 -15.58
N PRO A 72 -4.36 -11.88 -15.91
CA PRO A 72 -4.63 -11.32 -17.22
C PRO A 72 -3.56 -11.71 -18.25
N HIS A 73 -4.01 -12.29 -19.36
CA HIS A 73 -3.23 -12.58 -20.56
C HIS A 73 -3.60 -11.57 -21.64
N ILE A 74 -2.61 -10.78 -22.07
CA ILE A 74 -2.79 -9.69 -23.03
C ILE A 74 -2.30 -10.15 -24.40
N LYS A 75 -3.11 -9.94 -25.43
CA LYS A 75 -2.75 -10.14 -26.83
C LYS A 75 -3.03 -8.86 -27.63
N ALA A 76 -2.03 -8.39 -28.37
CA ALA A 76 -2.16 -7.29 -29.31
C ALA A 76 -1.09 -7.43 -30.41
N GLU A 77 -1.27 -6.72 -31.53
CA GLU A 77 -0.35 -6.78 -32.67
C GLU A 77 0.87 -5.85 -32.54
N SER A 78 0.82 -4.87 -31.63
CA SER A 78 1.88 -3.89 -31.42
C SER A 78 2.36 -3.83 -29.97
N ASP A 79 3.66 -3.58 -29.77
CA ASP A 79 4.25 -3.36 -28.44
C ASP A 79 3.55 -2.21 -27.69
N HIS A 80 3.20 -1.15 -28.43
CA HIS A 80 2.46 -0.01 -27.88
C HIS A 80 1.17 -0.47 -27.19
N ASP A 81 0.36 -1.26 -27.90
CA ASP A 81 -0.91 -1.74 -27.39
C ASP A 81 -0.76 -2.74 -26.25
N ILE A 82 0.32 -3.54 -26.25
CA ILE A 82 0.68 -4.42 -25.12
C ILE A 82 0.95 -3.57 -23.86
N PHE A 83 1.79 -2.54 -23.95
CA PHE A 83 2.11 -1.69 -22.81
C PHE A 83 0.89 -0.85 -22.35
N PHE A 84 0.08 -0.36 -23.29
CA PHE A 84 -1.19 0.30 -23.00
C PHE A 84 -2.12 -0.63 -22.22
N ALA A 85 -2.35 -1.85 -22.71
CA ALA A 85 -3.20 -2.83 -22.06
C ALA A 85 -2.66 -3.20 -20.66
N LEU A 86 -1.34 -3.33 -20.51
CA LEU A 86 -0.71 -3.63 -19.23
C LEU A 86 -1.00 -2.53 -18.20
N GLY A 87 -0.87 -1.25 -18.59
CA GLY A 87 -1.22 -0.12 -17.74
C GLY A 87 -2.70 -0.11 -17.38
N PHE A 88 -3.57 -0.36 -18.35
CA PHE A 88 -5.02 -0.43 -18.13
C PHE A 88 -5.40 -1.51 -17.12
N VAL A 89 -4.85 -2.72 -17.27
CA VAL A 89 -5.13 -3.87 -16.41
C VAL A 89 -4.56 -3.67 -14.99
N HIS A 90 -3.35 -3.13 -14.86
CA HIS A 90 -2.82 -2.76 -13.55
C HIS A 90 -3.70 -1.72 -12.85
N ALA A 91 -4.16 -0.71 -13.57
CA ALA A 91 -5.09 0.27 -13.01
C ALA A 91 -6.48 -0.34 -12.73
N GLN A 92 -6.86 -1.41 -13.41
CA GLN A 92 -8.11 -2.12 -13.15
C GLN A 92 -8.05 -2.90 -11.83
N ASP A 93 -6.92 -3.55 -11.55
CA ASP A 93 -6.80 -4.52 -10.47
C ASP A 93 -6.06 -3.96 -9.23
N ARG A 94 -5.21 -2.94 -9.39
CA ARG A 94 -4.25 -2.46 -8.39
C ARG A 94 -4.21 -0.94 -8.22
N LEU A 95 -5.29 -0.24 -8.58
CA LEU A 95 -5.32 1.23 -8.58
C LEU A 95 -4.89 1.84 -7.23
N TRP A 96 -5.42 1.31 -6.12
CA TRP A 96 -5.06 1.76 -4.78
C TRP A 96 -3.57 1.55 -4.49
N GLN A 97 -3.06 0.35 -4.76
CA GLN A 97 -1.64 0.03 -4.57
C GLN A 97 -0.74 0.97 -5.37
N MET A 98 -1.08 1.22 -6.64
CA MET A 98 -0.34 2.16 -7.50
C MET A 98 -0.37 3.59 -6.94
N ALA A 99 -1.54 4.05 -6.48
CA ALA A 99 -1.70 5.37 -5.88
C ALA A 99 -0.81 5.53 -4.63
N MET A 100 -0.79 4.52 -3.77
CA MET A 100 0.01 4.53 -2.55
C MET A 100 1.51 4.49 -2.84
N LEU A 101 1.95 3.60 -3.73
CA LEU A 101 3.36 3.54 -4.12
C LEU A 101 3.85 4.85 -4.75
N ARG A 102 3.02 5.50 -5.60
CA ARG A 102 3.36 6.81 -6.18
C ARG A 102 3.50 7.87 -5.09
N ARG A 103 2.56 7.93 -4.14
CA ARG A 103 2.62 8.89 -3.02
C ARG A 103 3.82 8.65 -2.11
N THR A 104 4.17 7.39 -1.86
CA THR A 104 5.38 7.03 -1.11
C THR A 104 6.62 7.53 -1.85
N ALA A 105 6.77 7.23 -3.14
CA ALA A 105 7.93 7.70 -3.93
C ALA A 105 8.04 9.24 -3.98
N GLN A 106 6.90 9.95 -3.92
CA GLN A 106 6.83 11.41 -3.88
C GLN A 106 7.00 12.01 -2.47
N GLY A 107 7.00 11.19 -1.42
CA GLY A 107 6.92 11.67 -0.03
C GLY A 107 5.67 12.53 0.23
N ARG A 108 4.50 11.97 -0.10
CA ARG A 108 3.16 12.57 0.02
C ARG A 108 2.14 11.62 0.64
N LEU A 109 2.60 10.62 1.39
CA LEU A 109 1.76 9.61 2.01
C LEU A 109 0.92 10.19 3.16
N SER A 110 1.46 11.21 3.84
CA SER A 110 0.81 11.94 4.95
C SER A 110 -0.40 12.77 4.52
N GLU A 111 -0.54 13.07 3.22
CA GLU A 111 -1.76 13.67 2.70
C GLU A 111 -2.98 12.75 2.86
N VAL A 112 -2.74 11.43 2.96
CA VAL A 112 -3.79 10.41 3.07
C VAL A 112 -3.90 9.85 4.48
N PHE A 113 -2.76 9.57 5.14
CA PHE A 113 -2.74 8.92 6.47
C PHE A 113 -2.36 9.86 7.63
N GLY A 114 -2.10 11.14 7.35
CA GLY A 114 -1.77 12.14 8.36
C GLY A 114 -0.38 11.94 8.98
N ALA A 115 -0.24 12.38 10.23
CA ALA A 115 1.06 12.51 10.90
C ALA A 115 1.84 11.19 11.06
N GLY A 116 1.16 10.04 11.09
CA GLY A 116 1.80 8.73 11.26
C GLY A 116 2.78 8.35 10.14
N SER A 117 2.64 8.94 8.95
CA SER A 117 3.52 8.70 7.79
C SER A 117 4.53 9.84 7.53
N LEU A 118 4.59 10.85 8.40
CA LEU A 118 5.40 12.05 8.16
C LEU A 118 6.90 11.76 8.08
N GLU A 119 7.41 10.87 8.94
CA GLU A 119 8.84 10.52 8.93
C GLU A 119 9.22 9.77 7.64
N SER A 120 8.33 8.93 7.13
CA SER A 120 8.51 8.28 5.82
C SER A 120 8.54 9.31 4.70
N ASP A 121 7.62 10.29 4.70
CA ASP A 121 7.62 11.35 3.70
C ASP A 121 8.90 12.19 3.74
N LYS A 122 9.37 12.56 4.94
CA LYS A 122 10.64 13.28 5.11
C LYS A 122 11.81 12.50 4.52
N LEU A 123 11.89 11.19 4.76
CA LEU A 123 12.93 10.35 4.19
C LEU A 123 12.84 10.32 2.66
N MET A 124 11.65 10.08 2.10
CA MET A 124 11.44 10.00 0.65
C MET A 124 11.76 11.33 -0.04
N ARG A 125 11.44 12.46 0.59
CA ARG A 125 11.82 13.80 0.12
C ARG A 125 13.32 14.08 0.17
N ARG A 126 14.04 13.52 1.16
CA ARG A 126 15.51 13.64 1.24
C ARG A 126 16.21 12.80 0.17
N LEU A 127 15.67 11.62 -0.13
CA LEU A 127 16.18 10.77 -1.22
C LEU A 127 15.81 11.32 -2.60
N ASP A 128 14.73 12.08 -2.68
CA ASP A 128 14.25 12.76 -3.89
C ASP A 128 14.09 11.83 -5.10
N LEU A 129 13.58 10.61 -4.84
CA LEU A 129 13.47 9.54 -5.84
C LEU A 129 12.66 9.97 -7.07
N TYR A 130 11.66 10.84 -6.87
CA TYR A 130 10.80 11.32 -7.94
C TYR A 130 11.52 12.26 -8.90
N SER A 131 12.31 13.22 -8.40
CA SER A 131 13.10 14.12 -9.26
C SER A 131 14.15 13.33 -10.04
N TYR A 132 14.85 12.40 -9.37
CA TYR A 132 15.77 11.50 -10.07
C TYR A 132 15.07 10.59 -11.08
N ALA A 133 13.80 10.23 -10.89
CA ALA A 133 13.03 9.50 -11.87
C ALA A 133 12.72 10.35 -13.11
N ALA A 134 12.38 11.63 -12.92
CA ALA A 134 12.19 12.58 -14.01
C ALA A 134 13.48 12.76 -14.81
N ASP A 135 14.61 12.94 -14.11
CA ASP A 135 15.92 13.04 -14.74
C ASP A 135 16.33 11.75 -15.47
N SER A 136 15.91 10.58 -14.95
CA SER A 136 16.19 9.30 -15.61
C SER A 136 15.39 9.11 -16.89
N LEU A 137 14.21 9.74 -17.02
CA LEU A 137 13.32 9.58 -18.17
C LEU A 137 13.97 10.07 -19.48
N GLN A 138 14.61 11.24 -19.45
CA GLN A 138 15.31 11.81 -20.61
C GLN A 138 16.51 10.97 -21.06
N HIS A 139 17.06 10.12 -20.18
CA HIS A 139 18.17 9.22 -20.48
C HIS A 139 17.72 7.82 -20.92
N GLN A 140 16.40 7.55 -20.98
CA GLN A 140 15.89 6.28 -21.47
C GLN A 140 15.96 6.20 -23.00
N THR A 141 16.05 4.98 -23.53
CA THR A 141 15.94 4.74 -24.97
C THR A 141 14.57 5.17 -25.50
N ALA A 142 14.48 5.48 -26.81
CA ALA A 142 13.21 5.84 -27.43
C ALA A 142 12.14 4.76 -27.25
N GLN A 143 12.54 3.48 -27.31
CA GLN A 143 11.65 2.34 -27.06
C GLN A 143 11.10 2.35 -25.62
N ALA A 144 11.96 2.59 -24.62
CA ALA A 144 11.52 2.63 -23.23
C ALA A 144 10.61 3.84 -22.96
N GLN A 145 10.92 5.02 -23.52
CA GLN A 145 10.05 6.20 -23.40
C GLN A 145 8.68 5.95 -24.05
N ALA A 146 8.64 5.31 -25.22
CA ALA A 146 7.39 4.93 -25.88
C ALA A 146 6.58 3.93 -25.04
N ALA A 147 7.22 2.91 -24.48
CA ALA A 147 6.58 1.93 -23.60
C ALA A 147 6.02 2.58 -22.32
N LEU A 148 6.79 3.45 -21.65
CA LEU A 148 6.35 4.18 -20.46
C LEU A 148 5.16 5.11 -20.76
N SER A 149 5.17 5.74 -21.94
CA SER A 149 4.09 6.62 -22.39
C SER A 149 2.81 5.84 -22.71
N ALA A 150 2.93 4.72 -23.41
CA ALA A 150 1.80 3.82 -23.71
C ALA A 150 1.21 3.26 -22.41
N TYR A 151 2.05 2.80 -21.48
CA TYR A 151 1.63 2.33 -20.16
C TYR A 151 0.86 3.42 -19.40
N ALA A 152 1.40 4.64 -19.33
CA ALA A 152 0.74 5.76 -18.68
C ALA A 152 -0.63 6.09 -19.32
N ALA A 153 -0.71 6.06 -20.65
CA ALA A 153 -1.96 6.26 -21.37
C ALA A 153 -3.01 5.18 -21.03
N GLY A 154 -2.60 3.92 -20.88
CA GLY A 154 -3.46 2.82 -20.46
C GLY A 154 -4.03 3.01 -19.05
N VAL A 155 -3.17 3.39 -18.09
CA VAL A 155 -3.59 3.73 -16.72
C VAL A 155 -4.62 4.86 -16.75
N ASN A 156 -4.34 5.91 -17.51
CA ASN A 156 -5.22 7.08 -17.63
C ASN A 156 -6.55 6.74 -18.30
N ALA A 157 -6.56 5.88 -19.32
CA ALA A 157 -7.78 5.41 -19.96
C ALA A 157 -8.69 4.67 -18.96
N ARG A 158 -8.12 3.85 -18.07
CA ARG A 158 -8.90 3.19 -17.01
C ARG A 158 -9.49 4.20 -16.03
N ILE A 159 -8.73 5.19 -15.60
CA ILE A 159 -9.19 6.24 -14.66
C ILE A 159 -10.31 7.06 -15.30
N GLU A 160 -10.14 7.46 -16.56
CA GLU A 160 -11.17 8.16 -17.32
C GLU A 160 -12.44 7.31 -17.44
N HIS A 161 -12.31 6.01 -17.71
CA HIS A 161 -13.44 5.11 -17.77
C HIS A 161 -14.20 5.03 -16.43
N ILE A 162 -13.49 4.95 -15.30
CA ILE A 162 -14.10 4.97 -13.95
C ILE A 162 -14.94 6.24 -13.76
N ASN A 163 -14.35 7.40 -14.10
CA ASN A 163 -15.00 8.69 -13.93
C ASN A 163 -16.22 8.86 -14.85
N ARG A 164 -16.12 8.48 -16.13
CA ARG A 164 -17.21 8.62 -17.11
C ARG A 164 -18.36 7.65 -16.85
N ALA A 165 -18.06 6.41 -16.48
CA ALA A 165 -19.08 5.37 -16.26
C ALA A 165 -19.58 5.31 -14.80
N ALA A 166 -19.11 6.22 -13.93
CA ALA A 166 -19.48 6.30 -12.52
C ALA A 166 -19.33 4.96 -11.77
N LEU A 167 -18.22 4.25 -12.02
CA LEU A 167 -17.94 2.92 -11.45
C LEU A 167 -17.40 3.00 -10.01
N GLY A 168 -17.97 3.89 -9.20
CA GLY A 168 -17.49 4.20 -7.86
C GLY A 168 -16.19 5.02 -7.87
N ARG A 169 -15.30 4.74 -6.90
CA ARG A 169 -14.01 5.46 -6.73
C ARG A 169 -12.82 4.69 -7.32
N GLY A 170 -13.05 3.58 -8.03
CA GLY A 170 -11.99 2.77 -8.66
C GLY A 170 -11.32 1.75 -7.75
N ALA A 171 -11.35 1.94 -6.43
CA ALA A 171 -10.98 0.92 -5.44
C ALA A 171 -11.81 1.13 -4.14
N PRO A 172 -12.17 0.06 -3.40
CA PRO A 172 -12.93 0.18 -2.16
C PRO A 172 -12.28 1.10 -1.11
N GLU A 173 -10.95 1.09 -1.01
CA GLU A 173 -10.18 1.91 -0.07
C GLU A 173 -10.37 3.40 -0.31
N MET A 174 -10.66 3.82 -1.55
CA MET A 174 -10.89 5.22 -1.90
C MET A 174 -12.25 5.76 -1.40
N PHE A 175 -13.11 4.92 -0.83
CA PHE A 175 -14.27 5.38 -0.04
C PHE A 175 -13.91 5.73 1.40
N LEU A 176 -12.83 5.15 1.93
CA LEU A 176 -12.36 5.40 3.29
C LEU A 176 -11.35 6.54 3.33
N PHE A 177 -10.56 6.67 2.27
CA PHE A 177 -9.48 7.64 2.15
C PHE A 177 -9.71 8.57 0.96
N ASP A 178 -9.81 9.87 1.23
CA ASP A 178 -9.91 10.86 0.16
C ASP A 178 -8.55 11.05 -0.53
N SER A 179 -8.36 10.33 -1.64
CA SER A 179 -7.15 10.40 -2.44
C SER A 179 -7.50 10.55 -3.91
N PRO A 180 -7.65 11.78 -4.43
CA PRO A 180 -7.86 11.98 -5.85
C PRO A 180 -6.67 11.44 -6.64
N PHE A 181 -6.97 10.71 -7.72
CA PHE A 181 -5.94 10.11 -8.57
C PHE A 181 -5.61 11.08 -9.72
N ALA A 182 -4.46 11.76 -9.62
CA ALA A 182 -3.93 12.56 -10.73
C ALA A 182 -3.51 11.64 -11.89
N ALA A 183 -3.58 12.15 -13.12
CA ALA A 183 -3.17 11.42 -14.32
C ALA A 183 -1.75 10.86 -14.16
N TRP A 184 -1.59 9.57 -14.43
CA TRP A 184 -0.33 8.86 -14.40
C TRP A 184 0.62 9.41 -15.46
N GLN A 185 1.86 9.65 -15.08
CA GLN A 185 2.92 10.10 -15.97
C GLN A 185 3.97 9.00 -16.19
N PRO A 186 4.72 9.00 -17.31
CA PRO A 186 5.86 8.09 -17.51
C PRO A 186 6.85 8.08 -16.34
N THR A 187 7.09 9.26 -15.76
CA THR A 187 7.93 9.46 -14.57
C THR A 187 7.46 8.66 -13.36
N ASP A 188 6.14 8.51 -13.17
CA ASP A 188 5.58 7.79 -12.02
C ASP A 188 6.03 6.31 -12.04
N SER A 189 6.08 5.68 -13.22
CA SER A 189 6.56 4.31 -13.37
C SER A 189 8.03 4.16 -13.00
N LEU A 190 8.89 5.10 -13.41
CA LEU A 190 10.31 5.10 -13.03
C LEU A 190 10.51 5.37 -11.54
N ALA A 191 9.69 6.23 -10.94
CA ALA A 191 9.72 6.50 -9.51
C ALA A 191 9.37 5.25 -8.69
N LEU A 192 8.39 4.47 -9.15
CA LEU A 192 8.05 3.17 -8.56
C LEU A 192 9.21 2.17 -8.63
N LEU A 193 9.89 2.08 -9.78
CA LEU A 193 11.06 1.20 -9.92
C LEU A 193 12.19 1.60 -8.95
N LYS A 194 12.47 2.90 -8.81
CA LYS A 194 13.44 3.40 -7.84
C LYS A 194 13.03 3.12 -6.39
N LEU A 195 11.74 3.25 -6.08
CA LEU A 195 11.20 2.92 -4.76
C LEU A 195 11.40 1.44 -4.43
N ILE A 196 11.12 0.54 -5.36
CA ILE A 196 11.34 -0.91 -5.18
C ILE A 196 12.85 -1.18 -4.99
N GLY A 197 13.71 -0.55 -5.79
CA GLY A 197 15.16 -0.66 -5.61
C GLY A 197 15.63 -0.20 -4.24
N PHE A 198 15.08 0.91 -3.73
CA PHE A 198 15.36 1.38 -2.37
C PHE A 198 14.85 0.41 -1.28
N GLN A 199 13.69 -0.22 -1.48
CA GLN A 199 13.19 -1.23 -0.53
C GLN A 199 14.08 -2.47 -0.46
N GLN A 200 14.86 -2.73 -1.51
CA GLN A 200 15.84 -3.82 -1.54
C GLN A 200 17.19 -3.43 -0.90
N SER A 201 17.44 -2.14 -0.61
CA SER A 201 18.66 -1.68 0.08
C SER A 201 18.52 -1.73 1.61
N GLY A 202 18.12 -2.89 2.14
CA GLY A 202 17.83 -3.07 3.57
C GLY A 202 19.02 -2.81 4.48
N HIS A 203 20.23 -3.13 4.02
CA HIS A 203 21.47 -3.16 4.81
C HIS A 203 21.88 -1.84 5.47
N LEU A 204 21.34 -0.70 5.03
CA LEU A 204 21.74 0.61 5.55
C LEU A 204 21.53 0.71 7.07
N LYS A 205 20.44 0.14 7.60
CA LYS A 205 20.15 0.21 9.04
C LYS A 205 21.14 -0.65 9.83
N GLU A 206 21.44 -1.84 9.32
CA GLU A 206 22.39 -2.77 9.92
C GLU A 206 23.81 -2.20 9.87
N GLU A 207 24.20 -1.55 8.76
CA GLU A 207 25.49 -0.87 8.63
C GLU A 207 25.64 0.30 9.60
N ILE A 208 24.61 1.15 9.73
CA ILE A 208 24.61 2.25 10.70
C ILE A 208 24.68 1.72 12.13
N LEU A 209 23.91 0.67 12.44
CA LEU A 209 23.94 0.04 13.76
C LEU A 209 25.32 -0.54 14.05
N ARG A 210 25.92 -1.26 13.09
CA ARG A 210 27.27 -1.80 13.22
C ARG A 210 28.29 -0.71 13.46
N ALA A 211 28.23 0.39 12.70
CA ALA A 211 29.11 1.53 12.90
C ALA A 211 28.94 2.17 14.29
N GLN A 212 27.70 2.33 14.78
CA GLN A 212 27.44 2.84 16.13
C GLN A 212 28.00 1.93 17.21
N VAL A 213 27.81 0.61 17.08
CA VAL A 213 28.34 -0.38 18.01
C VAL A 213 29.87 -0.40 17.99
N SER A 214 30.50 -0.30 16.82
CA SER A 214 31.97 -0.18 16.68
C SER A 214 32.56 1.10 17.30
N LEU A 215 31.78 2.17 17.43
CA LEU A 215 32.23 3.39 18.11
C LEU A 215 32.12 3.29 19.63
N ILE A 216 31.25 2.41 20.15
CA ILE A 216 31.03 2.18 21.59
C ILE A 216 31.97 1.09 22.10
N LEU A 217 32.17 0.03 21.33
CA LEU A 217 33.04 -1.09 21.67
C LEU A 217 34.43 -0.85 21.08
N GLU A 218 35.42 -0.63 21.95
CA GLU A 218 36.82 -0.43 21.54
C GLU A 218 37.45 -1.71 20.94
N ASP A 219 36.92 -2.89 21.29
CA ASP A 219 37.38 -4.19 20.80
C ASP A 219 36.51 -4.67 19.62
N SER A 220 37.14 -4.79 18.45
CA SER A 220 36.49 -5.22 17.20
C SER A 220 35.89 -6.62 17.28
N ASP A 221 36.48 -7.51 18.08
CA ASP A 221 36.00 -8.88 18.23
C ASP A 221 34.62 -8.92 18.90
N HIS A 222 34.34 -7.96 19.81
CA HIS A 222 33.04 -7.86 20.47
C HIS A 222 31.94 -7.38 19.50
N VAL A 223 32.31 -6.56 18.51
CA VAL A 223 31.38 -6.15 17.46
C VAL A 223 31.01 -7.36 16.59
N GLU A 224 32.00 -8.17 16.18
CA GLU A 224 31.76 -9.37 15.36
C GLU A 224 30.90 -10.42 16.10
N GLU A 225 31.03 -10.53 17.43
CA GLU A 225 30.20 -11.44 18.24
C GLU A 225 28.72 -11.01 18.27
N ILE A 226 28.45 -9.71 18.40
CA ILE A 226 27.07 -9.18 18.50
C ILE A 226 26.45 -9.01 17.10
N LEU A 227 27.25 -8.57 16.12
CA LEU A 227 26.86 -8.26 14.75
C LEU A 227 27.81 -8.96 13.77
N PRO A 228 27.66 -10.28 13.57
CA PRO A 228 28.55 -11.06 12.73
C PRO A 228 28.45 -10.65 11.26
N ASP A 229 29.59 -10.69 10.56
CA ASP A 229 29.69 -10.30 9.14
C ASP A 229 28.90 -11.22 8.21
N THR A 230 28.66 -12.46 8.64
CA THR A 230 27.78 -13.39 7.93
C THR A 230 26.92 -14.18 8.92
N PRO A 231 25.66 -14.48 8.56
CA PRO A 231 24.75 -15.21 9.44
C PRO A 231 25.20 -16.66 9.74
N PHE A 232 26.18 -17.18 9.01
CA PHE A 232 26.62 -18.58 9.11
C PHE A 232 28.03 -18.75 9.69
N HIS A 233 28.82 -17.69 9.84
CA HIS A 233 30.08 -17.74 10.59
C HIS A 233 29.86 -17.31 12.03
N ILE A 234 29.35 -18.24 12.84
CA ILE A 234 29.40 -18.10 14.30
C ILE A 234 30.82 -18.48 14.72
N ASN A 235 31.72 -17.49 14.85
CA ASN A 235 32.98 -17.66 15.55
C ASN A 235 32.72 -17.77 17.07
N ALA A 236 32.02 -18.82 17.48
CA ALA A 236 31.88 -19.19 18.89
C ALA A 236 33.16 -19.88 19.37
N LYS A 237 34.29 -19.18 19.35
CA LYS A 237 35.32 -19.49 20.34
C LYS A 237 34.74 -18.95 21.65
N PRO A 238 34.32 -19.79 22.62
CA PRO A 238 33.91 -19.26 23.91
C PRO A 238 35.08 -18.47 24.46
N ARG A 239 34.93 -17.13 24.54
CA ARG A 239 35.88 -16.33 25.31
C ARG A 239 35.92 -16.95 26.70
N SER A 240 37.11 -17.05 27.23
CA SER A 240 37.28 -17.46 28.61
C SER A 240 36.71 -16.33 29.48
N TYR A 241 35.39 -16.29 29.68
CA TYR A 241 34.74 -15.37 30.61
C TYR A 241 35.33 -15.53 32.02
N SER A 242 36.04 -16.64 32.29
CA SER A 242 36.87 -16.83 33.47
C SER A 242 38.06 -15.86 33.60
N SER A 243 38.42 -15.07 32.58
CA SER A 243 39.37 -13.96 32.73
C SER A 243 38.72 -12.69 33.30
N LEU A 244 37.40 -12.53 33.16
CA LEU A 244 36.63 -11.41 33.72
C LEU A 244 36.32 -11.61 35.20
N PHE A 245 36.43 -12.84 35.69
CA PHE A 245 36.29 -13.18 37.09
C PHE A 245 37.63 -13.66 37.60
N THR A 246 38.23 -13.00 38.59
CA THR A 246 39.28 -13.64 39.39
C THR A 246 38.58 -14.50 40.44
N PRO A 247 38.47 -15.84 40.26
CA PRO A 247 37.83 -16.66 41.28
C PRO A 247 38.66 -16.56 42.57
N PRO A 248 38.06 -16.19 43.71
CA PRO A 248 38.81 -16.00 44.97
C PRO A 248 39.43 -17.29 45.54
N PHE A 249 39.32 -18.42 44.83
CA PHE A 249 39.66 -19.75 45.31
C PHE A 249 40.68 -20.50 44.44
N LEU A 250 41.15 -19.95 43.32
CA LEU A 250 42.20 -20.59 42.53
C LEU A 250 43.58 -20.05 42.92
N PRO A 251 44.55 -20.92 43.27
CA PRO A 251 45.90 -20.48 43.57
C PRO A 251 46.57 -19.91 42.31
N THR A 252 47.16 -18.72 42.42
CA THR A 252 48.03 -18.14 41.40
C THR A 252 49.26 -19.04 41.24
N LYS A 253 49.55 -19.46 40.00
CA LYS A 253 50.86 -20.05 39.67
C LYS A 253 51.94 -18.98 39.68
#